data_AF-A0A1I5HLR8-F1
#
_entry.id   AF-A0A1I5HLR8-F1
#
_cell.length_a   1.000
_cell.length_b   1.000
_cell.length_c   1.000
_cell.angle_alpha   90.00
_cell.angle_beta   90.00
_cell.angle_gamma   90.00
#
_symmetry.space_group_name_H-M   'P 1'
#
loop_
_entity.id
_entity.type
_entity.pdbx_description
1 polymer ?
#
loop_
_entity_poly.entity_id
_entity_poly.type
_entity_poly.pdbx_seq_one_letter_code
_entity_poly.pdbx_strand_id
1 'polypeptide(L)'
;MENLETMLFQIITYVGSARSSYIEAIEQARYGDFDKSMELVEFGKDQFKEGHHTHMELIQKSASGELDIENCQMLLMHAEDQLMSAEAFGILAEEFIELYKILKEKSIIGKA
;
A
#
# COMPACT_ATOMS: atom_id res chain seq x y z
N MET A 1 8.20 -1.96 -25.45
CA MET A 1 8.47 -2.86 -24.31
C MET A 1 8.92 -1.96 -23.18
N GLU A 2 8.16 -1.87 -22.09
CA GLU A 2 8.67 -1.21 -20.89
C GLU A 2 9.86 -1.99 -20.35
N ASN A 3 10.93 -1.27 -19.99
CA ASN A 3 12.10 -1.84 -19.35
C ASN A 3 11.69 -2.32 -17.94
N LEU A 4 12.31 -3.40 -17.44
CA LEU A 4 12.11 -3.93 -16.08
C LEU A 4 12.18 -2.81 -15.04
N GLU A 5 13.17 -1.91 -15.15
CA GLU A 5 13.29 -0.73 -14.28
C GLU A 5 12.03 0.13 -14.23
N THR A 6 11.38 0.36 -15.38
CA THR A 6 10.15 1.16 -15.47
C THR A 6 9.00 0.49 -14.72
N MET A 7 8.83 -0.83 -14.89
CA MET A 7 7.82 -1.59 -14.15
C MET A 7 8.08 -1.55 -12.64
N LEU A 8 9.34 -1.70 -12.23
CA LEU A 8 9.72 -1.62 -10.81
C LEU A 8 9.44 -0.22 -10.22
N PHE A 9 9.76 0.85 -10.94
CA PHE A 9 9.44 2.21 -10.51
C PHE A 9 7.93 2.47 -10.44
N GLN A 10 7.15 1.90 -11.35
CA GLN A 10 5.68 1.96 -11.29
C GLN A 10 5.17 1.27 -10.03
N ILE A 11 5.62 0.05 -9.74
CA ILE A 11 5.28 -0.67 -8.51
C ILE A 11 5.60 0.21 -7.30
N ILE A 12 6.87 0.65 -7.16
CA ILE A 12 7.33 1.46 -6.02
C ILE A 12 6.48 2.72 -5.84
N THR A 13 6.14 3.41 -6.94
CA THR A 13 5.36 4.66 -6.89
C THR A 13 3.95 4.39 -6.38
N TYR A 14 3.25 3.43 -6.98
CA TYR A 14 1.86 3.14 -6.63
C TYR A 14 1.74 2.54 -5.22
N VAL A 15 2.55 1.54 -4.88
CA VAL A 15 2.49 0.91 -3.54
C VAL A 15 3.01 1.86 -2.45
N GLY A 16 3.97 2.74 -2.76
CA GLY A 16 4.44 3.79 -1.85
C GLY A 16 3.36 4.83 -1.53
N SER A 17 2.59 5.25 -2.54
CA SER A 17 1.39 6.09 -2.36
C SER A 17 0.33 5.38 -1.51
N ALA A 18 0.05 4.12 -1.81
CA ALA A 18 -0.90 3.31 -1.06
C ALA A 18 -0.52 3.22 0.43
N ARG A 19 0.73 2.82 0.71
CA ARG A 19 1.27 2.69 2.06
C ARG A 19 1.16 4.01 2.84
N SER A 20 1.53 5.12 2.21
CA SER A 20 1.47 6.44 2.85
C SER A 20 0.03 6.81 3.20
N SER A 21 -0.91 6.53 2.28
CA SER A 21 -2.33 6.80 2.51
C SER A 21 -2.92 5.95 3.63
N TYR A 22 -2.56 4.67 3.73
CA TYR A 22 -2.98 3.80 4.84
C TYR A 22 -2.46 4.29 6.21
N ILE A 23 -1.20 4.74 6.27
CA ILE A 23 -0.63 5.30 7.50
C ILE A 23 -1.37 6.58 7.89
N GLU A 24 -1.64 7.46 6.93
CA GLU A 24 -2.42 8.68 7.16
C GLU A 24 -3.85 8.36 7.60
N ALA A 25 -4.49 7.34 7.02
CA ALA A 25 -5.82 6.90 7.42
C ALA A 25 -5.87 6.49 8.90
N ILE A 26 -4.88 5.73 9.36
CA ILE A 26 -4.75 5.34 10.78
C ILE A 26 -4.60 6.57 11.67
N GLU A 27 -3.84 7.58 11.22
CA GLU A 27 -3.66 8.83 11.95
C GLU A 27 -4.96 9.65 12.02
N GLN A 28 -5.70 9.79 10.92
CA GLN A 28 -6.99 10.49 10.92
C GLN A 28 -8.01 9.80 11.83
N ALA A 29 -8.06 8.47 11.82
CA ALA A 29 -8.91 7.71 12.73
C ALA A 29 -8.54 7.91 14.20
N ARG A 30 -7.24 8.03 14.52
CA ARG A 30 -6.78 8.37 15.88
C ARG A 30 -7.31 9.72 16.35
N TYR A 31 -7.39 10.71 15.46
CA TYR A 31 -8.01 12.02 15.76
C TYR A 31 -9.55 12.00 15.68
N GLY A 32 -10.12 10.86 15.28
CA GLY A 32 -11.55 10.63 15.21
C GLY A 32 -12.21 11.19 13.96
N ASP A 33 -11.42 11.53 12.92
CA ASP A 33 -11.89 11.84 11.57
C ASP A 33 -11.99 10.55 10.76
N PHE A 34 -13.08 9.81 11.01
CA PHE A 34 -13.30 8.51 10.37
C PHE A 34 -13.74 8.63 8.91
N ASP A 35 -14.39 9.73 8.53
CA ASP A 35 -14.79 9.97 7.15
C ASP A 35 -13.53 10.15 6.29
N LYS A 36 -12.60 11.00 6.73
CA LYS A 36 -11.34 11.19 6.02
C LYS A 36 -10.48 9.92 6.00
N SER A 37 -10.48 9.18 7.11
CA SER A 37 -9.79 7.90 7.20
C SER A 37 -10.29 6.89 6.15
N MET A 38 -11.61 6.76 5.97
CA MET A 38 -12.19 5.88 4.95
C MET A 38 -11.85 6.35 3.53
N GLU A 39 -11.87 7.65 3.24
CA GLU A 39 -11.44 8.18 1.94
C GLU A 39 -9.99 7.79 1.61
N LEU A 40 -9.09 7.90 2.60
CA LEU A 40 -7.68 7.55 2.46
C LEU A 40 -7.50 6.04 2.26
N VAL A 41 -8.25 5.19 2.97
CA VAL A 41 -8.20 3.74 2.75
C VAL A 41 -8.61 3.38 1.33
N GLU A 42 -9.71 3.95 0.82
CA GLU A 42 -10.18 3.64 -0.53
C GLU A 42 -9.19 4.15 -1.59
N PHE A 43 -8.65 5.36 -1.43
CA PHE A 43 -7.57 5.85 -2.29
C PHE A 43 -6.34 4.93 -2.24
N GLY A 44 -5.94 4.48 -1.05
CA GLY A 44 -4.84 3.55 -0.86
C GLY A 44 -5.07 2.22 -1.59
N LYS A 45 -6.29 1.68 -1.53
CA LYS A 45 -6.67 0.44 -2.25
C LYS A 45 -6.58 0.61 -3.76
N ASP A 46 -7.04 1.73 -4.29
CA ASP A 46 -6.95 2.02 -5.71
C ASP A 46 -5.48 2.09 -6.16
N GLN A 47 -4.63 2.81 -5.42
CA GLN A 47 -3.20 2.87 -5.72
C GLN A 47 -2.53 1.50 -5.60
N PHE A 48 -2.84 0.74 -4.55
CA PHE A 48 -2.27 -0.60 -4.35
C PHE A 48 -2.62 -1.53 -5.51
N LYS A 49 -3.86 -1.46 -6.00
CA LYS A 49 -4.34 -2.27 -7.12
C LYS A 49 -3.55 -1.99 -8.41
N GLU A 50 -3.23 -0.73 -8.69
CA GLU A 50 -2.40 -0.38 -9.86
C GLU A 50 -0.99 -0.97 -9.72
N GLY A 51 -0.34 -0.80 -8.56
CA GLY A 51 0.98 -1.39 -8.31
C GLY A 51 0.97 -2.92 -8.36
N HIS A 52 -0.06 -3.55 -7.80
CA HIS A 52 -0.24 -5.00 -7.81
C HIS A 52 -0.50 -5.54 -9.22
N HIS A 53 -1.15 -4.77 -10.10
CA HIS A 53 -1.32 -5.16 -11.50
C HIS A 53 0.03 -5.26 -12.22
N THR A 54 0.88 -4.24 -12.10
CA THR A 54 2.24 -4.25 -12.65
C THR A 54 3.08 -5.39 -12.06
N HIS A 55 2.94 -5.68 -10.77
CA HIS A 55 3.60 -6.83 -10.13
C HIS A 55 3.14 -8.17 -10.71
N MET A 56 1.84 -8.34 -10.99
CA MET A 56 1.34 -9.57 -11.64
C MET A 56 1.90 -9.73 -13.07
N GLU A 57 2.02 -8.65 -13.83
CA GLU A 57 2.68 -8.70 -15.14
C GLU A 57 4.15 -9.09 -15.03
N LEU A 58 4.84 -8.60 -14.01
CA LEU A 58 6.24 -8.95 -13.73
C LEU A 58 6.39 -10.46 -13.45
N ILE A 59 5.51 -11.04 -12.63
CA ILE A 59 5.50 -12.49 -12.38
C ILE A 59 5.30 -13.27 -13.69
N GLN A 60 4.38 -12.84 -14.56
CA GLN A 60 4.13 -13.50 -15.84
C GLN A 60 5.36 -13.47 -16.76
N LYS A 61 6.05 -12.31 -16.85
CA LYS A 61 7.29 -12.15 -17.63
C LYS A 61 8.46 -12.94 -17.04
N SER A 62 8.50 -13.09 -15.71
CA SER A 62 9.49 -13.94 -15.05
C SER A 62 9.30 -15.41 -15.44
N ALA A 63 8.05 -15.88 -15.44
CA ALA A 63 7.71 -17.25 -15.81
C ALA A 63 7.97 -17.58 -17.29
N SER A 64 7.91 -16.59 -18.20
CA SER A 64 8.27 -16.77 -19.61
C SER A 64 9.78 -16.78 -19.88
N GLY A 65 10.62 -16.48 -18.87
CA GLY A 65 12.07 -16.39 -19.01
C GLY A 65 12.55 -15.12 -19.72
N GLU A 66 11.70 -14.09 -19.82
CA GLU A 66 11.98 -12.85 -20.55
C GLU A 66 12.62 -11.75 -19.68
N LEU A 67 12.87 -12.03 -18.38
CA LEU A 67 13.43 -11.06 -17.45
C LEU A 67 14.91 -11.30 -17.18
N ASP A 68 15.73 -10.30 -17.51
CA ASP A 68 17.10 -10.17 -17.02
C ASP A 68 17.09 -9.54 -15.62
N ILE A 69 17.06 -10.40 -14.61
CA ILE A 69 16.94 -10.00 -13.20
C ILE A 69 18.28 -9.51 -12.63
N GLU A 70 19.42 -9.89 -13.21
CA GLU A 70 20.75 -9.62 -12.65
C GLU A 70 21.04 -8.12 -12.55
N ASN A 71 20.59 -7.34 -13.53
CA ASN A 71 20.82 -5.89 -13.60
C ASN A 71 19.93 -5.06 -12.65
N CYS A 72 18.83 -5.63 -12.14
CA CYS A 72 17.86 -4.90 -11.32
C CYS A 72 17.55 -5.56 -9.97
N GLN A 73 18.35 -6.54 -9.52
CA GLN A 73 18.05 -7.36 -8.34
C GLN A 73 17.74 -6.54 -7.07
N MET A 74 18.52 -5.50 -6.78
CA MET A 74 18.29 -4.64 -5.61
C MET A 74 17.00 -3.80 -5.73
N LEU A 75 16.70 -3.31 -6.93
CA LEU A 75 15.50 -2.52 -7.18
C LEU A 75 14.25 -3.41 -7.13
N LEU A 76 14.34 -4.64 -7.64
CA LEU A 76 13.29 -5.66 -7.53
C LEU A 76 13.00 -5.96 -6.06
N MET A 77 14.03 -6.30 -5.28
CA MET A 77 13.87 -6.57 -3.85
C MET A 77 13.20 -5.40 -3.11
N HIS A 78 13.56 -4.16 -3.46
CA HIS A 78 12.94 -2.98 -2.87
C HIS A 78 11.47 -2.82 -3.28
N ALA A 79 11.12 -3.08 -4.54
CA ALA A 79 9.73 -3.04 -5.00
C ALA A 79 8.87 -4.08 -4.28
N GLU A 80 9.36 -5.31 -4.14
CA GLU A 80 8.68 -6.39 -3.40
C GLU A 80 8.49 -6.05 -1.91
N ASP A 81 9.53 -5.51 -1.26
CA ASP A 81 9.46 -5.07 0.14
C ASP A 81 8.40 -3.98 0.34
N GLN A 82 8.37 -2.97 -0.55
CA GLN A 82 7.37 -1.90 -0.49
C GLN A 82 5.96 -2.42 -0.74
N LEU A 83 5.78 -3.36 -1.68
CA LEU A 83 4.49 -3.96 -1.99
C LEU A 83 3.93 -4.74 -0.80
N MET A 84 4.74 -5.63 -0.22
CA MET A 84 4.32 -6.40 0.96
C MET A 84 4.07 -5.50 2.18
N SER A 85 4.88 -4.45 2.36
CA SER A 85 4.64 -3.46 3.42
C SER A 85 3.29 -2.74 3.22
N ALA A 86 2.99 -2.29 1.99
CA ALA A 86 1.74 -1.62 1.68
C ALA A 86 0.52 -2.52 1.93
N GLU A 87 0.57 -3.79 1.55
CA GLU A 87 -0.50 -4.76 1.80
C GLU A 87 -0.76 -4.93 3.30
N ALA A 88 0.31 -5.14 4.08
CA ALA A 88 0.20 -5.28 5.53
C ALA A 88 -0.39 -4.02 6.19
N PHE A 89 0.04 -2.83 5.77
CA PHE A 89 -0.53 -1.57 6.28
C PHE A 89 -2.00 -1.39 5.87
N GLY A 90 -2.40 -1.84 4.68
CA GLY A 90 -3.80 -1.79 4.25
C GLY A 90 -4.70 -2.66 5.13
N ILE A 91 -4.31 -3.90 5.40
CA ILE A 91 -5.04 -4.82 6.30
C ILE A 91 -5.13 -4.22 7.71
N LEU A 92 -4.00 -3.72 8.23
CA LEU A 92 -3.95 -3.14 9.57
C LEU A 92 -4.76 -1.85 9.67
N ALA A 93 -4.81 -1.02 8.62
CA ALA A 93 -5.52 0.24 8.65
C ALA A 93 -7.00 0.05 8.98
N GLU A 94 -7.67 -0.91 8.34
CA GLU A 94 -9.08 -1.22 8.60
C GLU A 94 -9.31 -1.64 10.07
N GLU A 95 -8.46 -2.52 10.59
CA GLU A 95 -8.52 -2.97 11.99
C GLU A 95 -8.28 -1.83 12.99
N PHE A 96 -7.31 -0.95 12.71
CA PHE A 96 -7.04 0.22 13.56
C PHE A 96 -8.18 1.24 13.54
N ILE A 97 -8.80 1.47 12.38
CA ILE A 97 -9.94 2.37 12.25
C ILE A 97 -11.10 1.88 13.12
N GLU A 98 -11.41 0.59 13.05
CA GLU A 98 -12.46 -0.01 13.86
C GLU A 98 -12.13 0.04 15.35
N LEU A 99 -10.88 -0.25 15.71
CA LEU A 99 -10.39 -0.10 17.09
C LEU A 99 -10.60 1.33 17.60
N TYR A 100 -10.23 2.36 16.82
CA TYR A 100 -10.42 3.75 17.22
C TYR A 100 -11.89 4.15 17.34
N LYS A 101 -12.80 3.62 16.50
CA LYS A 101 -14.25 3.80 16.66
C LYS A 101 -14.73 3.25 18.01
N ILE A 102 -14.37 2.01 18.33
CA ILE A 102 -14.74 1.36 19.61
C ILE A 102 -14.21 2.16 20.81
N LEU A 103 -12.96 2.64 20.75
CA LEU A 103 -12.36 3.46 21.81
C LEU A 103 -13.10 4.79 22.00
N LYS A 104 -13.53 5.44 20.90
CA LYS A 104 -14.30 6.70 20.94
C LYS A 104 -15.70 6.47 21.50
N GLU A 105 -16.38 5.41 21.09
CA GLU A 105 -17.69 5.02 21.64
C GLU A 105 -17.64 4.76 23.15
N LYS A 106 -16.56 4.14 23.63
CA LYS A 106 -16.31 3.92 25.06
C LYS A 106 -15.78 5.15 25.80
N SER A 107 -15.65 6.29 25.12
CA SER A 107 -15.14 7.54 25.69
C SER A 107 -13.73 7.40 26.31
N ILE A 108 -12.92 6.45 25.81
CA ILE A 108 -11.55 6.21 26.28
C ILE A 108 -10.59 7.23 25.67
N ILE A 109 -10.87 7.65 24.43
CA ILE A 109 -10.15 8.71 23.73
C ILE A 109 -11.07 9.92 23.55
N GLY A 110 -10.59 11.10 23.93
CA GLY A 110 -11.32 12.36 23.76
C GLY A 110 -11.25 12.88 22.32
N LYS A 111 -12.06 13.91 22.00
CA LYS A 111 -11.81 14.73 20.80
C LYS A 111 -10.40 15.30 20.94
N ALA A 112 -9.51 14.92 20.03
CA ALA A 112 -8.19 15.54 19.92
C ALA A 112 -8.32 17.06 19.71
#